data_AF-M2SSL0-F1
#
_entry.id   AF-M2SSL0-F1
#
_cell.length_a   1.000
_cell.length_b   1.000
_cell.length_c   1.000
_cell.angle_alpha   90.00
_cell.angle_beta   90.00
_cell.angle_gamma   90.00
#
_symmetry.space_group_name_H-M   'P 1'
#
loop_
_entity.id
_entity.type
_entity.pdbx_description
1 polymer ?
#
loop_
_entity_poly.entity_id
_entity_poly.type
_entity_poly.pdbx_seq_one_letter_code
_entity_poly.pdbx_strand_id
1 'polypeptide(L)'
;MKFSITLPVIAAILNVASADLHYGGICADWPNGAATYNQGATQKACDSYFRRNTGNEKWDKCPDCKMADKGGISICTSYDWHMGGDEWEYYCKMHGAGGAIAS
;
A
#
# COMPACT_ATOMS: atom_id res chain seq x y z
N MET A 1 33.31 4.88 -51.76
CA MET A 1 32.22 4.11 -51.13
C MET A 1 31.70 4.93 -49.95
N LYS A 2 30.42 5.35 -49.96
CA LYS A 2 29.80 6.13 -48.87
C LYS A 2 28.92 5.17 -48.06
N PHE A 3 29.33 4.85 -46.84
CA PHE A 3 28.53 4.06 -45.91
C PHE A 3 27.67 5.00 -45.07
N SER A 4 26.39 5.12 -45.42
CA SER A 4 25.39 5.77 -44.57
C SER A 4 24.90 4.76 -43.54
N ILE A 5 25.24 4.98 -42.27
CA ILE A 5 24.75 4.20 -41.13
C ILE A 5 23.54 4.95 -40.57
N THR A 6 22.33 4.52 -40.93
CA THR A 6 21.10 5.00 -40.27
C THR A 6 20.89 4.20 -39.00
N LEU A 7 21.10 4.84 -37.85
CA LEU A 7 20.82 4.28 -36.52
C LEU A 7 19.30 4.31 -36.28
N PRO A 8 18.62 3.17 -36.06
CA PRO A 8 17.21 3.19 -35.66
C PRO A 8 17.12 3.63 -34.20
N VAL A 9 16.47 4.77 -33.96
CA VAL A 9 16.11 5.22 -32.60
C VAL A 9 14.97 4.32 -32.12
N ILE A 10 15.30 3.28 -31.37
CA ILE A 10 14.32 2.43 -30.68
C ILE A 10 13.88 3.21 -29.44
N ALA A 11 12.69 3.82 -29.49
CA ALA A 11 12.06 4.40 -28.31
C ALA A 11 11.55 3.26 -27.41
N ALA A 12 12.31 2.92 -26.37
CA ALA A 12 11.86 2.00 -25.33
C ALA A 12 10.77 2.67 -24.48
N ILE A 13 9.53 2.20 -24.59
CA ILE A 13 8.43 2.61 -23.73
C ILE A 13 8.63 1.90 -22.39
N LEU A 14 9.16 2.61 -21.39
CA LEU A 14 9.30 2.07 -20.05
C LEU A 14 7.94 2.12 -19.35
N ASN A 15 7.31 0.96 -19.17
CA ASN A 15 6.16 0.82 -18.26
C ASN A 15 6.69 0.92 -16.82
N VAL A 16 6.68 2.12 -16.26
CA VAL A 16 6.95 2.31 -14.83
C VAL A 16 5.67 2.02 -14.05
N ALA A 17 5.61 0.89 -13.36
CA ALA A 17 4.57 0.65 -12.36
C ALA A 17 4.88 1.51 -11.13
N SER A 18 4.00 2.46 -10.83
CA SER A 18 4.06 3.24 -9.59
C SER A 18 3.38 2.44 -8.49
N ALA A 19 4.15 1.80 -7.61
CA ALA A 19 3.60 1.28 -6.37
C ALA A 19 3.40 2.44 -5.39
N ASP A 20 2.17 2.65 -4.93
CA ASP A 20 1.89 3.61 -3.87
C ASP A 20 2.36 3.03 -2.53
N LEU A 21 3.55 3.42 -2.09
CA LEU A 21 4.24 2.89 -0.92
C LEU A 21 4.12 3.86 0.25
N HIS A 22 3.64 3.35 1.38
CA HIS A 22 3.32 4.06 2.61
C HIS A 22 4.06 3.47 3.81
N TYR A 23 4.15 4.19 4.92
CA TYR A 23 4.68 3.66 6.18
C TYR A 23 3.58 3.32 7.18
N GLY A 24 2.35 3.72 6.93
CA GLY A 24 1.21 3.35 7.73
C GLY A 24 -0.13 3.62 7.06
N GLY A 25 -1.18 3.17 7.72
CA GLY A 25 -2.53 3.36 7.23
C GLY A 25 -3.61 3.12 8.28
N ILE A 26 -4.79 3.66 7.98
CA ILE A 26 -6.03 3.44 8.70
C ILE A 26 -7.12 3.00 7.73
N CYS A 27 -8.11 2.29 8.25
CA CYS A 27 -9.36 2.04 7.55
C CYS A 27 -10.36 3.15 7.91
N ALA A 28 -11.13 3.58 6.92
CA ALA A 28 -12.13 4.62 7.10
C ALA A 28 -13.44 4.28 6.37
N ASP A 29 -14.50 4.87 6.87
CA ASP A 29 -15.80 4.94 6.23
C ASP A 29 -16.05 6.37 5.74
N TRP A 30 -16.92 6.55 4.74
CA TRP A 30 -17.30 7.88 4.24
C TRP A 30 -18.80 8.13 4.34
N PRO A 31 -19.40 8.07 5.54
CA PRO A 31 -20.79 8.47 5.70
C PRO A 31 -20.94 9.93 5.24
N ASN A 32 -21.79 10.16 4.24
CA ASN A 32 -22.03 11.49 3.66
C ASN A 32 -20.76 12.19 3.11
N GLY A 33 -19.75 11.41 2.68
CA GLY A 33 -18.53 11.95 2.06
C GLY A 33 -17.43 12.41 3.03
N ALA A 34 -17.63 12.33 4.34
CA ALA A 34 -16.61 12.66 5.34
C ALA A 34 -15.93 11.40 5.90
N ALA A 35 -14.59 11.39 5.91
CA ALA A 35 -13.83 10.25 6.44
C ALA A 35 -14.07 10.07 7.94
N THR A 36 -14.54 8.89 8.33
CA THR A 36 -14.76 8.46 9.71
C THR A 36 -13.85 7.28 9.99
N TYR A 37 -13.03 7.38 11.03
CA TYR A 37 -12.07 6.34 11.40
C TYR A 37 -12.78 5.04 11.82
N ASN A 38 -12.36 3.92 11.23
CA ASN A 38 -12.85 2.59 11.57
C ASN A 38 -11.75 1.79 12.27
N GLN A 39 -11.69 1.91 13.60
CA GLN A 39 -10.68 1.24 14.42
C GLN A 39 -10.73 -0.28 14.32
N GLY A 40 -11.93 -0.86 14.34
CA GLY A 40 -12.13 -2.30 14.28
C GLY A 40 -11.61 -2.91 12.98
N ALA A 41 -11.91 -2.27 11.84
CA ALA A 41 -11.36 -2.68 10.55
C ALA A 41 -9.86 -2.44 10.48
N THR A 42 -9.35 -1.33 11.00
CA THR A 42 -7.91 -1.01 11.02
C THR A 42 -7.11 -2.09 11.73
N GLN A 43 -7.55 -2.52 12.91
CA GLN A 43 -6.85 -3.54 13.68
C GLN A 43 -6.82 -4.90 12.95
N LYS A 44 -7.97 -5.35 12.46
CA LYS A 44 -8.06 -6.61 11.70
C LYS A 44 -7.28 -6.56 10.39
N ALA A 45 -7.29 -5.42 9.70
CA ALA A 45 -6.52 -5.21 8.48
C ALA A 45 -5.03 -5.26 8.78
N CYS A 46 -4.57 -4.64 9.87
CA CYS A 46 -3.17 -4.70 10.29
C CYS A 46 -2.72 -6.14 10.58
N ASP A 47 -3.56 -6.92 11.28
CA ASP A 47 -3.29 -8.33 11.54
C ASP A 47 -3.21 -9.15 10.24
N SER A 48 -4.07 -8.87 9.26
CA SER A 48 -4.00 -9.51 7.94
C SER A 48 -2.75 -9.10 7.17
N TYR A 49 -2.39 -7.81 7.20
CA TYR A 49 -1.22 -7.27 6.49
C TYR A 49 0.09 -7.81 7.08
N PHE A 50 0.18 -7.93 8.40
CA PHE A 50 1.30 -8.58 9.10
C PHE A 50 1.47 -10.04 8.67
N ARG A 51 0.36 -10.77 8.50
CA ARG A 51 0.35 -12.18 8.05
C ARG A 51 0.49 -12.35 6.54
N ARG A 52 0.59 -11.26 5.77
CA ARG A 52 0.66 -11.29 4.32
C ARG A 52 1.93 -12.01 3.86
N ASN A 53 1.76 -12.87 2.86
CA ASN A 53 2.83 -13.62 2.22
C ASN A 53 2.40 -13.98 0.78
N THR A 54 2.59 -13.05 -0.16
CA THR A 54 2.19 -13.21 -1.57
C THR A 54 3.30 -13.75 -2.47
N GLY A 55 4.48 -14.00 -1.91
CA GLY A 55 5.69 -14.36 -2.64
C GLY A 55 6.92 -14.34 -1.73
N ASN A 56 8.11 -14.31 -2.33
CA ASN A 56 9.37 -14.45 -1.59
C ASN A 56 10.11 -13.12 -1.40
N GLU A 57 9.66 -12.04 -2.04
CA GLU A 57 10.35 -10.76 -2.04
C GLU A 57 10.01 -9.91 -0.81
N LYS A 58 10.80 -8.84 -0.57
CA LYS A 58 10.58 -7.92 0.55
C LYS A 58 9.15 -7.34 0.50
N TRP A 59 8.70 -6.89 -0.65
CA TRP A 59 7.36 -6.28 -0.77
C TRP A 59 6.22 -7.28 -0.63
N ASP A 60 6.45 -8.60 -0.70
CA ASP A 60 5.40 -9.64 -0.57
C ASP A 60 4.96 -9.91 0.87
N LYS A 61 5.68 -9.33 1.84
CA LYS A 61 5.54 -9.57 3.27
C LYS A 61 5.57 -8.26 4.04
N CYS A 62 5.07 -8.25 5.27
CA CYS A 62 5.28 -7.14 6.20
C CYS A 62 5.49 -7.64 7.63
N PRO A 63 6.66 -8.24 7.93
CA PRO A 63 6.94 -8.82 9.24
C PRO A 63 7.09 -7.76 10.35
N ASP A 64 7.22 -6.48 10.00
CA ASP A 64 7.32 -5.37 10.95
C ASP A 64 6.01 -4.57 11.09
N CYS A 65 4.97 -4.91 10.32
CA CYS A 65 3.66 -4.28 10.42
C CYS A 65 3.05 -4.54 11.80
N LYS A 66 2.66 -3.47 12.49
CA LYS A 66 2.00 -3.55 13.80
C LYS A 66 1.13 -2.33 14.06
N MET A 67 0.16 -2.49 14.95
CA MET A 67 -0.61 -1.37 15.48
C MET A 67 0.29 -0.48 16.34
N ALA A 68 0.21 0.83 16.13
CA ALA A 68 0.86 1.85 16.94
C ALA A 68 -0.10 3.01 17.22
N ASP A 69 0.04 3.65 18.38
CA ASP A 69 -0.66 4.91 18.65
C ASP A 69 0.11 6.07 18.03
N LYS A 70 -0.60 6.91 17.26
CA LYS A 70 -0.06 8.16 16.72
C LYS A 70 -1.03 9.29 17.02
N GLY A 71 -0.79 9.98 18.14
CA GLY A 71 -1.60 11.13 18.55
C GLY A 71 -3.01 10.74 18.99
N GLY A 72 -3.17 9.60 19.65
CA GLY A 72 -4.47 9.10 20.12
C GLY A 72 -5.28 8.34 19.07
N ILE A 73 -4.71 8.07 17.89
CA ILE A 73 -5.32 7.24 16.85
C ILE A 73 -4.44 6.00 16.68
N SER A 74 -5.08 4.82 16.71
CA SER A 74 -4.39 3.55 16.46
C SER A 74 -4.23 3.33 14.95
N ILE A 75 -3.01 3.36 14.46
CA ILE A 75 -2.68 3.19 13.05
C ILE A 75 -1.90 1.89 12.84
N CYS A 76 -2.01 1.27 11.67
CA CYS A 76 -1.07 0.21 11.29
C CYS A 76 0.20 0.87 10.74
N THR A 77 1.37 0.42 11.19
CA THR A 77 2.65 0.99 10.77
C THR A 77 3.65 -0.09 10.42
N SER A 78 4.46 0.16 9.39
CA SER A 78 5.70 -0.52 9.08
C SER A 78 6.83 0.51 9.26
N TYR A 79 7.77 0.27 10.17
CA TYR A 79 8.81 1.24 10.51
C TYR A 79 10.04 1.11 9.61
N ASP A 80 10.34 -0.11 9.16
CA ASP A 80 11.55 -0.43 8.42
C ASP A 80 11.25 -0.77 6.94
N TRP A 81 9.97 -0.98 6.62
CA TRP A 81 9.48 -1.41 5.30
C TRP A 81 8.37 -0.45 4.82
N HIS A 82 7.71 -0.81 3.72
CA HIS A 82 6.60 -0.04 3.17
C HIS A 82 5.36 -0.93 3.06
N MET A 83 4.20 -0.28 3.12
CA MET A 83 2.88 -0.83 2.88
C MET A 83 2.38 -0.33 1.52
N GLY A 84 1.97 -1.26 0.65
CA GLY A 84 1.23 -0.94 -0.57
C GLY A 84 -0.18 -0.44 -0.27
N GLY A 85 -0.57 0.68 -0.90
CA GLY A 85 -1.88 1.32 -0.74
C GLY A 85 -3.04 0.43 -1.20
N ASP A 86 -2.94 -0.18 -2.38
CA ASP A 86 -3.97 -1.06 -2.94
C ASP A 86 -4.19 -2.30 -2.05
N GLU A 87 -3.11 -2.92 -1.55
CA GLU A 87 -3.21 -4.05 -0.64
C GLU A 87 -3.83 -3.65 0.71
N TRP A 88 -3.48 -2.45 1.21
CA TRP A 88 -4.08 -1.95 2.45
C TRP A 88 -5.58 -1.69 2.28
N GLU A 89 -5.99 -1.07 1.16
CA GLU A 89 -7.39 -0.87 0.81
C GLU A 89 -8.17 -2.18 0.72
N TYR A 90 -7.58 -3.20 0.10
CA TYR A 90 -8.17 -4.54 0.02
C TYR A 90 -8.50 -5.11 1.41
N TYR A 91 -7.55 -5.06 2.36
CA TYR A 91 -7.80 -5.58 3.71
C TYR A 91 -8.79 -4.73 4.50
N CYS A 92 -8.79 -3.40 4.35
CA CYS A 92 -9.80 -2.55 4.98
C CYS A 92 -11.21 -2.91 4.52
N LYS A 93 -11.41 -3.08 3.21
CA LYS A 93 -12.71 -3.49 2.64
C LYS A 93 -13.09 -4.92 3.07
N MET A 94 -12.13 -5.84 3.11
CA MET A 94 -12.36 -7.21 3.61
C MET A 94 -12.92 -7.21 5.04
N HIS A 95 -12.50 -6.27 5.88
CA HIS A 95 -12.93 -6.15 7.27
C HIS A 95 -14.09 -5.16 7.50
N GLY A 96 -14.77 -4.76 6.41
CA GLY A 96 -16.04 -4.03 6.47
C GLY A 96 -15.94 -2.51 6.51
N ALA A 97 -14.76 -1.92 6.28
CA ALA A 97 -14.64 -0.48 6.08
C ALA A 97 -14.95 -0.08 4.63
N GLY A 98 -15.33 1.18 4.40
CA GLY A 98 -15.53 1.75 3.07
C GLY A 98 -14.24 1.78 2.22
N GLY A 99 -13.07 1.81 2.85
CA GLY A 99 -11.78 1.90 2.19
C GLY A 99 -10.65 2.23 3.15
N ALA A 100 -9.57 2.78 2.61
CA ALA A 100 -8.33 3.05 3.33
C ALA A 100 -7.83 4.48 3.15
N ILE A 101 -7.02 4.92 4.12
CA ILE A 101 -6.15 6.10 4.02
C ILE A 101 -4.76 5.61 4.41
N ALA A 102 -3.77 5.78 3.53
CA ALA A 102 -2.39 5.36 3.74
C ALA A 102 -1.43 6.56 3.62
N SER A 103 -0.31 6.51 4.35
CA SER A 103 0.70 7.59 4.47
C SER A 103 2.09 7.07 4.76
#